data_AF-A0A182SS51-F1
#
_entry.id   AF-A0A182SS51-F1
#
_cell.length_a   1.000
_cell.length_b   1.000
_cell.length_c   1.000
_cell.angle_alpha   90.00
_cell.angle_beta   90.00
_cell.angle_gamma   90.00
#
_symmetry.space_group_name_H-M   'P 1'
#
loop_
_entity.id
_entity.type
_entity.pdbx_description
1 polymer ?
#
loop_
_entity_poly.entity_id
_entity_poly.type
_entity_poly.pdbx_seq_one_letter_code
_entity_poly.pdbx_strand_id
1 'polypeptide(L)'
;MLNNFPPVGQLKFANDEADPIAGWSTGRPFQADVRYAAMLFSIVSQHWAAIVEGNELGRRLQFLSHDNAFLSYYPYVFEQRTLFARFQMNLTTPPHVQFITKPVFSALGMLANLAPFAGPTQFLKGNISYVLSADKHLKYVCLVASRSNDSFPMWEKRSYFKLTIPDDMVRGDRSHTVIMHRISYLIEAIQDRRNDPYRLWQLQGMPPFPTTEQLAAMRAVQLPNVLHAATRVVEFGNASNGTEITLSLRGPWIVSVRLCSEDYTPPGRVGNVRVRTVYRDEVIIHWHMSMGVKRQNRYVTRINITCGVKHN
;
A
#
# COMPACT_ATOMS: atom_id res chain seq x y z
N MET A 1 -32.64 1.26 14.95
CA MET A 1 -31.64 1.93 15.82
C MET A 1 -31.85 3.44 15.84
N LEU A 2 -31.84 4.12 14.68
CA LEU A 2 -32.05 5.58 14.58
C LEU A 2 -33.38 6.08 15.20
N ASN A 3 -34.46 5.34 14.99
CA ASN A 3 -35.79 5.73 15.50
C ASN A 3 -35.99 5.46 17.00
N ASN A 4 -35.15 4.59 17.59
CA ASN A 4 -35.29 4.18 18.99
C ASN A 4 -34.41 5.04 19.92
N PHE A 5 -33.36 5.67 19.38
CA PHE A 5 -32.46 6.56 20.11
C PHE A 5 -32.12 7.80 19.28
N PRO A 6 -33.07 8.73 19.07
CA PRO A 6 -32.89 9.87 18.17
C PRO A 6 -31.65 10.74 18.46
N PRO A 7 -31.27 11.03 19.74
CA PRO A 7 -30.05 11.78 20.02
C PRO A 7 -28.77 11.04 19.63
N VAL A 8 -28.72 9.72 19.86
CA VAL A 8 -27.57 8.88 19.48
C VAL A 8 -27.48 8.73 17.97
N GLY A 9 -28.64 8.72 17.30
CA GLY A 9 -28.70 8.59 15.86
C GLY A 9 -27.92 9.69 15.13
N GLN A 10 -27.80 10.88 15.69
CA GLN A 10 -27.08 12.02 15.09
C GLN A 10 -25.57 11.96 15.26
N LEU A 11 -25.06 11.10 16.14
CA LEU A 11 -23.63 11.02 16.42
C LEU A 11 -22.87 10.36 15.26
N LYS A 12 -21.66 10.86 15.03
CA LYS A 12 -20.68 10.12 14.23
C LYS A 12 -20.18 8.93 15.02
N PHE A 13 -19.82 7.86 14.33
CA PHE A 13 -19.28 6.66 14.96
C PHE A 13 -18.00 6.21 14.28
N ALA A 14 -17.26 5.38 15.01
CA ALA A 14 -16.03 4.75 14.56
C ALA A 14 -16.16 3.24 14.72
N ASN A 15 -15.45 2.50 13.87
CA ASN A 15 -15.15 1.11 14.10
C ASN A 15 -13.63 0.99 14.30
N ASP A 16 -13.22 0.91 15.56
CA ASP A 16 -11.82 0.90 15.98
C ASP A 16 -11.17 -0.51 15.90
N GLU A 17 -11.97 -1.55 15.68
CA GLU A 17 -11.55 -2.95 15.49
C GLU A 17 -12.23 -3.59 14.27
N ALA A 18 -12.08 -2.97 13.11
CA ALA A 18 -12.69 -3.38 11.85
C ALA A 18 -11.94 -4.56 11.18
N ASP A 19 -11.58 -5.56 11.95
CA ASP A 19 -10.80 -6.68 11.48
C ASP A 19 -11.66 -7.72 10.74
N PRO A 20 -11.07 -8.47 9.79
CA PRO A 20 -11.83 -9.48 9.08
C PRO A 20 -12.35 -10.63 9.96
N ILE A 21 -11.63 -10.93 11.04
CA ILE A 21 -11.94 -12.02 11.97
C ILE A 21 -11.35 -11.72 13.35
N ALA A 22 -12.09 -12.07 14.41
CA ALA A 22 -11.62 -11.98 15.79
C ALA A 22 -10.51 -13.00 16.11
N GLY A 23 -9.76 -12.72 17.18
CA GLY A 23 -8.67 -13.57 17.64
C GLY A 23 -7.36 -13.32 16.87
N TRP A 24 -6.68 -12.23 17.21
CA TRP A 24 -5.45 -11.80 16.51
C TRP A 24 -4.31 -12.82 16.58
N SER A 25 -4.24 -13.59 17.66
CA SER A 25 -3.16 -14.55 17.96
C SER A 25 -3.35 -15.93 17.33
N THR A 26 -4.53 -16.21 16.75
CA THR A 26 -4.78 -17.47 16.06
C THR A 26 -4.00 -17.51 14.74
N GLY A 27 -3.19 -18.55 14.52
CA GLY A 27 -2.48 -18.74 13.26
C GLY A 27 -3.45 -19.03 12.11
N ARG A 28 -3.47 -18.15 11.11
CA ARG A 28 -4.28 -18.26 9.90
C ARG A 28 -3.43 -18.00 8.66
N PRO A 29 -3.30 -18.96 7.71
CA PRO A 29 -2.44 -18.78 6.55
C PRO A 29 -2.72 -17.53 5.71
N PHE A 30 -3.99 -17.10 5.60
CA PHE A 30 -4.32 -15.90 4.82
C PHE A 30 -3.79 -14.60 5.43
N GLN A 31 -3.51 -14.57 6.75
CA GLN A 31 -2.94 -13.42 7.44
C GLN A 31 -1.45 -13.21 7.13
N ALA A 32 -0.80 -14.22 6.53
CA ALA A 32 0.63 -14.20 6.26
C ALA A 32 1.01 -13.49 4.95
N ASP A 33 0.10 -13.45 3.97
CA ASP A 33 0.41 -13.08 2.59
C ASP A 33 -0.54 -12.00 2.02
N VAL A 34 -0.54 -11.86 0.68
CA VAL A 34 -1.30 -10.84 -0.05
C VAL A 34 -2.82 -10.98 0.12
N ARG A 35 -3.33 -12.15 0.55
CA ARG A 35 -4.77 -12.32 0.83
C ARG A 35 -5.26 -11.37 1.91
N TYR A 36 -4.55 -11.26 3.04
CA TYR A 36 -4.94 -10.32 4.09
C TYR A 36 -4.80 -8.87 3.65
N ALA A 37 -3.78 -8.56 2.85
CA ALA A 37 -3.63 -7.22 2.26
C ALA A 37 -4.83 -6.85 1.36
N ALA A 38 -5.22 -7.75 0.46
CA ALA A 38 -6.34 -7.55 -0.46
C ALA A 38 -7.68 -7.46 0.29
N MET A 39 -7.85 -8.26 1.34
CA MET A 39 -9.01 -8.23 2.22
C MET A 39 -9.11 -6.92 3.01
N LEU A 40 -7.99 -6.42 3.55
CA LEU A 40 -7.94 -5.11 4.21
C LEU A 40 -8.40 -4.02 3.23
N PHE A 41 -7.86 -4.03 2.01
CA PHE A 41 -8.30 -3.09 0.97
C PHE A 41 -9.80 -3.23 0.66
N SER A 42 -10.31 -4.46 0.53
CA SER A 42 -11.74 -4.70 0.33
C SER A 42 -12.58 -4.05 1.43
N ILE A 43 -12.23 -4.26 2.71
CA ILE A 43 -12.92 -3.65 3.85
C ILE A 43 -12.90 -2.12 3.76
N VAL A 44 -11.72 -1.52 3.54
CA VAL A 44 -11.59 -0.06 3.38
C VAL A 44 -12.45 0.45 2.23
N SER A 45 -12.40 -0.21 1.07
CA SER A 45 -13.13 0.21 -0.14
C SER A 45 -14.66 0.09 0.01
N GLN A 46 -15.15 -0.92 0.74
CA GLN A 46 -16.57 -1.09 1.04
C GLN A 46 -17.08 -0.04 2.04
N HIS A 47 -16.30 0.27 3.07
CA HIS A 47 -16.63 1.36 3.99
C HIS A 47 -16.60 2.72 3.29
N TRP A 48 -15.64 2.94 2.39
CA TRP A 48 -15.62 4.15 1.56
C TRP A 48 -16.86 4.26 0.66
N ALA A 49 -17.27 3.16 0.01
CA ALA A 49 -18.51 3.13 -0.76
C ALA A 49 -19.73 3.47 0.11
N ALA A 50 -19.81 2.92 1.32
CA ALA A 50 -20.89 3.23 2.27
C ALA A 50 -20.87 4.71 2.73
N ILE A 51 -19.70 5.33 2.87
CA ILE A 51 -19.58 6.75 3.21
C ILE A 51 -20.08 7.64 2.05
N VAL A 52 -19.67 7.33 0.82
CA VAL A 52 -19.96 8.16 -0.35
C VAL A 52 -21.39 7.96 -0.87
N GLU A 53 -21.81 6.71 -1.00
CA GLU A 53 -23.06 6.32 -1.68
C GLU A 53 -24.12 5.80 -0.73
N GLY A 54 -23.76 5.47 0.52
CA GLY A 54 -24.65 4.84 1.46
C GLY A 54 -25.73 5.76 2.03
N ASN A 55 -26.56 5.16 2.88
CA ASN A 55 -27.61 5.86 3.63
C ASN A 55 -27.02 6.81 4.69
N GLU A 56 -27.91 7.45 5.45
CA GLU A 56 -27.55 8.41 6.51
C GLU A 56 -26.55 7.82 7.53
N LEU A 57 -26.62 6.51 7.82
CA LEU A 57 -25.68 5.85 8.72
C LEU A 57 -24.28 5.74 8.10
N GLY A 58 -24.17 5.35 6.83
CA GLY A 58 -22.87 5.26 6.15
C GLY A 58 -22.11 6.59 6.15
N ARG A 59 -22.81 7.70 5.89
CA ARG A 59 -22.25 9.06 5.92
C ARG A 59 -21.78 9.53 7.30
N ARG A 60 -22.19 8.85 8.38
CA ARG A 60 -21.80 9.15 9.76
C ARG A 60 -20.56 8.40 10.23
N LEU A 61 -20.07 7.43 9.46
CA LEU A 61 -18.82 6.74 9.77
C LEU A 61 -17.65 7.73 9.65
N GLN A 62 -16.91 7.92 10.74
CA GLN A 62 -15.80 8.86 10.81
C GLN A 62 -14.43 8.17 10.68
N PHE A 63 -14.30 6.97 11.21
CA PHE A 63 -13.01 6.31 11.36
C PHE A 63 -13.14 4.80 11.31
N LEU A 64 -12.09 4.18 10.76
CA LEU A 64 -11.91 2.75 10.63
C LEU A 64 -10.47 2.42 11.08
N SER A 65 -10.31 1.45 11.98
CA SER A 65 -9.01 0.91 12.37
C SER A 65 -8.97 -0.60 12.24
N HIS A 66 -7.79 -1.12 11.88
CA HIS A 66 -7.49 -2.54 11.92
C HIS A 66 -6.54 -2.78 13.09
N ASP A 67 -6.94 -3.62 14.03
CA ASP A 67 -6.16 -3.90 15.22
C ASP A 67 -5.14 -5.00 14.93
N ASN A 68 -4.05 -4.61 14.27
CA ASN A 68 -3.01 -5.50 13.76
C ASN A 68 -1.58 -5.04 14.09
N ALA A 69 -1.43 -4.13 15.04
CA ALA A 69 -0.13 -3.67 15.52
C ALA A 69 0.55 -4.63 16.53
N PHE A 70 -0.05 -5.81 16.76
CA PHE A 70 0.50 -6.82 17.65
C PHE A 70 1.86 -7.36 17.19
N LEU A 71 2.63 -7.89 18.15
CA LEU A 71 3.86 -8.63 17.89
C LEU A 71 3.56 -10.12 17.75
N SER A 72 4.03 -10.76 16.67
CA SER A 72 3.76 -12.18 16.46
C SER A 72 4.63 -13.09 17.34
N TYR A 73 4.15 -14.31 17.60
CA TYR A 73 4.80 -15.34 18.40
C TYR A 73 5.08 -16.59 17.56
N TYR A 74 6.18 -17.27 17.87
CA TYR A 74 6.47 -18.60 17.35
C TYR A 74 5.43 -19.63 17.85
N PRO A 75 5.00 -20.61 17.03
CA PRO A 75 5.44 -20.92 15.66
C PRO A 75 4.73 -20.12 14.55
N TYR A 76 3.78 -19.26 14.88
CA TYR A 76 2.89 -18.58 13.92
C TYR A 76 3.39 -17.18 13.53
N VAL A 77 4.71 -17.02 13.30
CA VAL A 77 5.36 -15.71 13.14
C VAL A 77 4.79 -14.86 12.00
N PHE A 78 4.30 -15.47 10.93
CA PHE A 78 3.62 -14.77 9.83
C PHE A 78 2.09 -14.84 9.91
N GLU A 79 1.56 -15.91 10.48
CA GLU A 79 0.15 -16.28 10.35
C GLU A 79 -0.77 -15.61 11.37
N GLN A 80 -0.22 -14.86 12.33
CA GLN A 80 -1.03 -14.04 13.24
C GLN A 80 -1.41 -12.70 12.59
N ARG A 81 -2.43 -12.03 13.12
CA ARG A 81 -2.94 -10.73 12.62
C ARG A 81 -2.02 -9.58 13.04
N THR A 82 -0.89 -9.49 12.35
CA THR A 82 0.17 -8.50 12.59
C THR A 82 0.57 -7.76 11.32
N LEU A 83 1.13 -6.55 11.45
CA LEU A 83 1.77 -5.81 10.36
C LEU A 83 3.15 -6.37 9.97
N PHE A 84 3.85 -6.96 10.95
CA PHE A 84 5.19 -7.50 10.79
C PHE A 84 5.27 -8.93 11.31
N ALA A 85 6.12 -9.75 10.69
CA ALA A 85 6.54 -11.02 11.27
C ALA A 85 7.75 -10.77 12.17
N ARG A 86 7.64 -11.14 13.45
CA ARG A 86 8.69 -10.98 14.46
C ARG A 86 9.51 -12.27 14.58
N PHE A 87 10.84 -12.13 14.53
CA PHE A 87 11.79 -13.19 14.80
C PHE A 87 12.62 -12.83 16.05
N GLN A 88 12.58 -13.67 17.08
CA GLN A 88 13.37 -13.52 18.30
C GLN A 88 14.65 -14.34 18.14
N MET A 89 15.76 -13.67 17.83
CA MET A 89 17.05 -14.29 17.50
C MET A 89 17.79 -14.69 18.78
N ASN A 90 17.28 -15.71 19.46
CA ASN A 90 17.74 -16.07 20.81
C ASN A 90 19.12 -16.74 20.83
N LEU A 91 19.60 -17.25 19.69
CA LEU A 91 20.91 -17.91 19.58
C LEU A 91 22.08 -16.92 19.35
N THR A 92 21.83 -15.61 19.33
CA THR A 92 22.87 -14.60 19.24
C THR A 92 23.28 -14.05 20.60
N THR A 93 24.44 -13.38 20.67
CA THR A 93 24.92 -12.72 21.89
C THR A 93 25.24 -11.25 21.59
N PRO A 94 24.44 -10.29 22.11
CA PRO A 94 23.19 -10.50 22.85
C PRO A 94 22.06 -11.06 21.95
N PRO A 95 21.00 -11.66 22.53
CA PRO A 95 19.76 -11.92 21.82
C PRO A 95 19.20 -10.62 21.22
N HIS A 96 18.63 -10.71 20.03
CA HIS A 96 18.06 -9.53 19.35
C HIS A 96 16.74 -9.89 18.63
N VAL A 97 16.07 -8.89 18.07
CA VAL A 97 14.78 -9.05 17.39
C VAL A 97 14.88 -8.53 15.96
N GLN A 98 14.33 -9.30 15.02
CA GLN A 98 14.23 -8.94 13.61
C GLN A 98 12.77 -8.87 13.18
N PHE A 99 12.48 -7.97 12.24
CA PHE A 99 11.17 -7.84 11.64
C PHE A 99 11.24 -8.02 10.13
N ILE A 100 10.20 -8.67 9.59
CA ILE A 100 9.91 -8.75 8.16
C ILE A 100 8.55 -8.10 7.93
N THR A 101 8.49 -7.17 6.99
CA THR A 101 7.24 -6.49 6.62
C THR A 101 6.29 -7.48 5.93
N LYS A 102 5.04 -7.55 6.41
CA LYS A 102 4.02 -8.38 5.77
C LYS A 102 3.29 -7.59 4.68
N PRO A 103 2.69 -8.24 3.67
CA PRO A 103 2.06 -7.53 2.54
C PRO A 103 0.96 -6.54 2.96
N VAL A 104 0.28 -6.79 4.08
CA VAL A 104 -0.75 -5.89 4.63
C VAL A 104 -0.19 -4.50 4.96
N PHE A 105 1.06 -4.40 5.44
CA PHE A 105 1.71 -3.12 5.69
C PHE A 105 1.99 -2.36 4.39
N SER A 106 2.41 -3.07 3.35
CA SER A 106 2.61 -2.50 2.01
C SER A 106 1.29 -1.98 1.42
N ALA A 107 0.17 -2.67 1.63
CA ALA A 107 -1.15 -2.18 1.23
C ALA A 107 -1.55 -0.87 1.94
N LEU A 108 -1.27 -0.74 3.25
CA LEU A 108 -1.47 0.52 3.97
C LEU A 108 -0.62 1.65 3.37
N GLY A 109 0.63 1.36 3.00
CA GLY A 109 1.48 2.32 2.29
C GLY A 109 0.92 2.75 0.93
N MET A 110 0.31 1.82 0.18
CA MET A 110 -0.35 2.11 -1.09
C MET A 110 -1.61 2.98 -0.89
N LEU A 111 -2.43 2.68 0.12
CA LEU A 111 -3.59 3.50 0.51
C LEU A 111 -3.19 4.90 0.96
N ALA A 112 -2.07 5.03 1.68
CA ALA A 112 -1.54 6.33 2.12
C ALA A 112 -1.13 7.24 0.96
N ASN A 113 -0.96 6.72 -0.26
CA ASN A 113 -0.67 7.50 -1.45
C ASN A 113 -1.91 8.07 -2.14
N LEU A 114 -3.12 7.75 -1.68
CA LEU A 114 -4.35 8.37 -2.19
C LEU A 114 -4.29 9.91 -2.04
N ALA A 115 -4.98 10.60 -2.92
CA ALA A 115 -5.10 12.04 -2.87
C ALA A 115 -6.26 12.48 -1.96
N PRO A 116 -6.32 13.76 -1.55
CA PRO A 116 -7.31 14.24 -0.57
C PRO A 116 -8.77 14.11 -1.02
N PHE A 117 -9.04 14.03 -2.32
CA PHE A 117 -10.39 13.85 -2.87
C PHE A 117 -10.46 12.52 -3.61
N ALA A 118 -11.47 11.71 -3.31
CA ALA A 118 -11.69 10.43 -3.96
C ALA A 118 -13.14 10.32 -4.45
N GLY A 119 -13.31 9.65 -5.59
CA GLY A 119 -14.62 9.25 -6.09
C GLY A 119 -15.13 7.99 -5.38
N PRO A 120 -16.36 7.54 -5.66
CA PRO A 120 -16.88 6.29 -5.11
C PRO A 120 -16.02 5.09 -5.54
N THR A 121 -16.00 4.05 -4.69
CA THR A 121 -15.40 2.76 -5.04
C THR A 121 -16.13 2.17 -6.23
N GLN A 122 -15.38 1.77 -7.25
CA GLN A 122 -15.91 1.10 -8.43
C GLN A 122 -15.71 -0.40 -8.31
N PHE A 123 -16.75 -1.18 -8.64
CA PHE A 123 -16.73 -2.63 -8.61
C PHE A 123 -16.87 -3.18 -10.03
N LEU A 124 -15.91 -4.02 -10.44
CA LEU A 124 -15.85 -4.63 -11.75
C LEU A 124 -16.03 -6.16 -11.64
N LYS A 125 -16.38 -6.80 -12.75
CA LYS A 125 -16.43 -8.26 -12.85
C LYS A 125 -15.09 -8.88 -12.44
N GLY A 126 -15.15 -10.07 -11.83
CA GLY A 126 -13.96 -10.81 -11.40
C GLY A 126 -13.40 -10.39 -10.03
N ASN A 127 -14.26 -9.84 -9.16
CA ASN A 127 -13.94 -9.37 -7.80
C ASN A 127 -12.83 -8.32 -7.78
N ILE A 128 -12.91 -7.39 -8.73
CA ILE A 128 -12.00 -6.25 -8.81
C ILE A 128 -12.71 -5.03 -8.26
N SER A 129 -12.08 -4.32 -7.33
CA SER A 129 -12.53 -3.01 -6.88
C SER A 129 -11.41 -1.98 -6.99
N TYR A 130 -11.76 -0.72 -7.25
CA TYR A 130 -10.79 0.36 -7.27
C TYR A 130 -11.33 1.66 -6.71
N VAL A 131 -10.42 2.47 -6.17
CA VAL A 131 -10.67 3.83 -5.72
C VAL A 131 -9.78 4.77 -6.53
N LEU A 132 -10.41 5.76 -7.18
CA LEU A 132 -9.72 6.83 -7.88
C LEU A 132 -9.72 8.08 -7.00
N SER A 133 -8.56 8.69 -6.84
CA SER A 133 -8.37 9.90 -6.06
C SER A 133 -7.54 10.93 -6.81
N ALA A 134 -7.84 12.21 -6.61
CA ALA A 134 -7.10 13.31 -7.19
C ALA A 134 -6.90 14.47 -6.19
N ASP A 135 -5.91 15.31 -6.44
CA ASP A 135 -5.83 16.60 -5.76
C ASP A 135 -6.77 17.62 -6.41
N LYS A 136 -7.03 18.75 -5.75
CA LYS A 136 -8.03 19.74 -6.20
C LYS A 136 -7.77 20.30 -7.60
N HIS A 137 -6.52 20.24 -8.04
CA HIS A 137 -6.04 20.83 -9.30
C HIS A 137 -5.79 19.80 -10.39
N LEU A 138 -6.06 18.50 -10.10
CA LEU A 138 -5.72 17.38 -10.98
C LEU A 138 -4.24 17.37 -11.39
N LYS A 139 -3.35 17.86 -10.54
CA LYS A 139 -1.89 17.76 -10.71
C LYS A 139 -1.36 16.41 -10.24
N TYR A 140 -2.14 15.73 -9.39
CA TYR A 140 -1.87 14.36 -8.99
C TYR A 140 -3.14 13.52 -9.00
N VAL A 141 -3.01 12.33 -9.56
CA VAL A 141 -4.07 11.31 -9.55
C VAL A 141 -3.47 10.00 -9.04
N CYS A 142 -4.19 9.32 -8.16
CA CYS A 142 -3.85 7.99 -7.68
C CYS A 142 -5.07 7.07 -7.79
N LEU A 143 -4.89 5.97 -8.49
CA LEU A 143 -5.80 4.84 -8.49
C LEU A 143 -5.18 3.72 -7.67
N VAL A 144 -5.95 3.15 -6.76
CA VAL A 144 -5.60 1.89 -6.08
C VAL A 144 -6.68 0.88 -6.42
N ALA A 145 -6.29 -0.25 -7.00
CA ALA A 145 -7.17 -1.34 -7.38
C ALA A 145 -6.73 -2.64 -6.71
N SER A 146 -7.68 -3.50 -6.40
CA SER A 146 -7.44 -4.82 -5.82
C SER A 146 -8.28 -5.86 -6.53
N ARG A 147 -7.72 -7.05 -6.70
CA ARG A 147 -8.50 -8.27 -6.95
C ARG A 147 -8.37 -9.17 -5.75
N SER A 148 -9.50 -9.47 -5.13
CA SER A 148 -9.58 -10.31 -3.94
C SER A 148 -10.49 -11.51 -4.19
N ASN A 149 -10.28 -12.57 -3.41
CA ASN A 149 -11.20 -13.69 -3.30
C ASN A 149 -11.35 -14.08 -1.83
N ASP A 150 -11.50 -13.05 -0.99
CA ASP A 150 -11.56 -13.12 0.46
C ASP A 150 -10.38 -13.92 1.06
N SER A 151 -10.64 -14.73 2.10
CA SER A 151 -9.63 -15.53 2.80
C SER A 151 -9.17 -16.75 2.00
N PHE A 152 -9.77 -17.01 0.82
CA PHE A 152 -9.55 -18.22 0.05
C PHE A 152 -8.46 -18.04 -1.02
N PRO A 153 -7.64 -19.07 -1.27
CA PRO A 153 -6.70 -19.06 -2.39
C PRO A 153 -7.44 -18.87 -3.72
N MET A 154 -6.90 -18.04 -4.60
CA MET A 154 -7.43 -17.86 -5.96
C MET A 154 -6.99 -19.01 -6.86
N TRP A 155 -7.95 -19.71 -7.48
CA TRP A 155 -7.66 -20.79 -8.43
C TRP A 155 -7.14 -20.21 -9.76
N GLU A 156 -7.73 -19.10 -10.21
CA GLU A 156 -7.20 -18.28 -11.30
C GLU A 156 -6.02 -17.45 -10.83
N LYS A 157 -4.83 -18.03 -10.96
CA LYS A 157 -3.58 -17.43 -10.52
C LYS A 157 -3.16 -16.20 -11.32
N ARG A 158 -3.71 -15.95 -12.51
CA ARG A 158 -3.32 -14.83 -13.36
C ARG A 158 -4.54 -14.13 -13.94
N SER A 159 -4.56 -12.81 -13.86
CA SER A 159 -5.59 -11.95 -14.45
C SER A 159 -4.95 -10.79 -15.20
N TYR A 160 -5.65 -10.29 -16.22
CA TYR A 160 -5.24 -9.11 -16.96
C TYR A 160 -6.05 -7.91 -16.48
N PHE A 161 -5.35 -6.87 -16.02
CA PHE A 161 -5.95 -5.61 -15.63
C PHE A 161 -5.57 -4.56 -16.67
N LYS A 162 -6.56 -4.11 -17.44
CA LYS A 162 -6.40 -3.07 -18.44
C LYS A 162 -6.74 -1.73 -17.84
N LEU A 163 -5.86 -0.76 -18.02
CA LEU A 163 -6.06 0.62 -17.60
C LEU A 163 -5.72 1.54 -18.77
N THR A 164 -6.53 2.58 -18.93
CA THR A 164 -6.24 3.66 -19.87
C THR A 164 -5.86 4.87 -19.03
N ILE A 165 -4.68 5.42 -19.27
CA ILE A 165 -4.26 6.70 -18.71
C ILE A 165 -4.66 7.77 -19.74
N PRO A 166 -5.70 8.58 -19.48
CA PRO A 166 -6.05 9.67 -20.38
C PRO A 166 -4.95 10.74 -20.31
N ASP A 167 -4.51 11.20 -21.46
CA ASP A 167 -3.40 12.14 -21.57
C ASP A 167 -3.81 13.54 -21.05
N ASP A 168 -5.11 13.87 -21.07
CA ASP A 168 -5.70 15.14 -20.62
C ASP A 168 -6.16 15.15 -19.15
N MET A 169 -6.03 14.01 -18.44
CA MET A 169 -6.55 13.87 -17.06
C MET A 169 -5.81 14.77 -16.08
N VAL A 170 -4.54 15.08 -16.34
CA VAL A 170 -3.67 15.88 -15.48
C VAL A 170 -3.50 17.27 -16.07
N ARG A 171 -3.91 18.32 -15.33
CA ARG A 171 -3.81 19.70 -15.81
C ARG A 171 -2.45 20.32 -15.45
N GLY A 172 -1.78 20.88 -16.45
CA GLY A 172 -0.68 21.82 -16.23
C GLY A 172 -1.16 23.27 -16.10
N ASP A 173 -0.27 24.15 -15.67
CA ASP A 173 -0.60 25.58 -15.49
C ASP A 173 -0.91 26.27 -16.84
N ARG A 174 -1.97 27.08 -16.86
CA ARG A 174 -2.53 27.74 -18.07
C ARG A 174 -1.77 29.00 -18.49
N SER A 175 -0.68 29.34 -17.82
CA SER A 175 0.04 30.61 -17.98
C SER A 175 1.00 30.65 -19.17
N HIS A 176 1.24 29.50 -19.84
CA HIS A 176 2.17 29.43 -20.97
C HIS A 176 1.45 29.17 -22.29
N THR A 177 1.79 29.98 -23.29
CA THR A 177 1.39 29.90 -24.70
C THR A 177 1.87 28.61 -25.42
N VAL A 178 2.44 27.65 -24.68
CA VAL A 178 2.94 26.37 -25.19
C VAL A 178 2.15 25.25 -24.52
N ILE A 179 1.48 24.47 -25.35
CA ILE A 179 0.41 23.52 -25.05
C ILE A 179 0.98 22.17 -24.52
N MET A 180 2.22 22.12 -24.05
CA MET A 180 2.94 20.89 -23.72
C MET A 180 3.20 20.75 -22.22
N HIS A 181 2.76 19.65 -21.60
CA HIS A 181 3.00 19.35 -20.19
C HIS A 181 3.65 17.98 -19.98
N ARG A 182 4.55 17.89 -19.01
CA ARG A 182 5.19 16.63 -18.63
C ARG A 182 4.38 15.91 -17.56
N ILE A 183 4.00 14.67 -17.86
CA ILE A 183 3.30 13.78 -16.95
C ILE A 183 4.22 12.60 -16.66
N SER A 184 4.38 12.29 -15.39
CA SER A 184 5.07 11.07 -14.95
C SER A 184 4.09 10.11 -14.32
N TYR A 185 4.21 8.82 -14.63
CA TYR A 185 3.41 7.78 -13.99
C TYR A 185 4.28 6.68 -13.41
N LEU A 186 3.76 6.07 -12.34
CA LEU A 186 4.37 4.97 -11.62
C LEU A 186 3.30 3.94 -11.28
N ILE A 187 3.51 2.71 -11.73
CA ILE A 187 2.64 1.56 -11.50
C ILE A 187 3.37 0.57 -10.62
N GLU A 188 2.79 0.27 -9.48
CA GLU A 188 3.36 -0.62 -8.46
C GLU A 188 2.33 -1.67 -8.09
N ALA A 189 2.78 -2.84 -7.68
CA ALA A 189 1.88 -3.89 -7.24
C ALA A 189 2.44 -4.72 -6.10
N ILE A 190 1.53 -5.21 -5.24
CA ILE A 190 1.75 -6.41 -4.44
C ILE A 190 0.94 -7.54 -5.03
N GLN A 191 1.56 -8.70 -5.22
CA GLN A 191 0.96 -9.84 -5.91
C GLN A 191 1.33 -11.15 -5.24
N ASP A 192 0.43 -12.11 -5.34
CA ASP A 192 0.67 -13.47 -4.85
C ASP A 192 1.98 -14.04 -5.40
N ARG A 193 2.77 -14.66 -4.52
CA ARG A 193 4.09 -15.26 -4.80
C ARG A 193 5.18 -14.30 -5.34
N ARG A 194 4.89 -13.01 -5.51
CA ARG A 194 5.91 -12.00 -5.88
C ARG A 194 6.32 -11.18 -4.68
N ASN A 195 5.35 -10.83 -3.84
CA ASN A 195 5.54 -10.03 -2.63
C ASN A 195 5.21 -10.90 -1.41
N ASP A 196 5.87 -12.05 -1.28
CA ASP A 196 5.48 -13.10 -0.35
C ASP A 196 6.68 -13.61 0.47
N PRO A 197 7.07 -12.85 1.51
CA PRO A 197 8.14 -13.28 2.42
C PRO A 197 7.79 -14.57 3.17
N TYR A 198 6.50 -14.81 3.46
CA TYR A 198 6.05 -16.03 4.13
C TYR A 198 6.35 -17.27 3.29
N ARG A 199 6.05 -17.24 1.99
CA ARG A 199 6.39 -18.34 1.09
C ARG A 199 7.89 -18.59 0.99
N LEU A 200 8.72 -17.54 0.96
CA LEU A 200 10.17 -17.71 0.98
C LEU A 200 10.65 -18.35 2.28
N TRP A 201 10.12 -17.92 3.43
CA TRP A 201 10.42 -18.53 4.72
C TRP A 201 10.03 -20.02 4.76
N GLN A 202 8.87 -20.38 4.20
CA GLN A 202 8.46 -21.77 4.06
C GLN A 202 9.44 -22.58 3.20
N LEU A 203 9.87 -22.03 2.06
CA LEU A 203 10.84 -22.68 1.17
C LEU A 203 12.22 -22.84 1.81
N GLN A 204 12.56 -22.00 2.79
CA GLN A 204 13.78 -22.10 3.59
C GLN A 204 13.66 -23.11 4.74
N GLY A 205 12.54 -23.82 4.86
CA GLY A 205 12.31 -24.80 5.93
C GLY A 205 11.74 -24.21 7.23
N MET A 206 11.15 -23.01 7.16
CA MET A 206 10.55 -22.30 8.31
C MET A 206 11.50 -22.16 9.51
N PRO A 207 12.75 -21.71 9.32
CA PRO A 207 13.71 -21.64 10.42
C PRO A 207 13.20 -20.72 11.54
N PRO A 208 13.25 -21.16 12.83
CA PRO A 208 12.88 -20.31 13.97
C PRO A 208 13.86 -19.13 14.15
N PHE A 209 15.11 -19.32 13.74
CA PHE A 209 16.19 -18.33 13.77
C PHE A 209 16.81 -18.20 12.37
N PRO A 210 16.22 -17.42 11.46
CA PRO A 210 16.73 -17.31 10.09
C PRO A 210 18.12 -16.65 10.04
N THR A 211 18.99 -17.08 9.12
CA THR A 211 20.30 -16.44 8.89
C THR A 211 20.15 -15.04 8.29
N THR A 212 21.24 -14.27 8.27
CA THR A 212 21.28 -12.96 7.62
C THR A 212 20.88 -13.03 6.14
N GLU A 213 21.31 -14.07 5.42
CA GLU A 213 20.97 -14.29 4.01
C GLU A 213 19.48 -14.64 3.85
N GLN A 214 18.94 -15.45 4.76
CA GLN A 214 17.52 -15.79 4.76
C GLN A 214 16.64 -14.57 5.04
N LEU A 215 17.02 -13.73 6.02
CA LEU A 215 16.37 -12.45 6.31
C LEU A 215 16.47 -11.49 5.12
N ALA A 216 17.64 -11.38 4.49
CA ALA A 216 17.84 -10.54 3.31
C ALA A 216 16.95 -11.01 2.14
N ALA A 217 16.85 -12.31 1.90
CA ALA A 217 15.99 -12.88 0.88
C ALA A 217 14.50 -12.59 1.13
N MET A 218 14.03 -12.72 2.37
CA MET A 218 12.66 -12.33 2.75
C MET A 218 12.42 -10.83 2.57
N ARG A 219 13.37 -9.97 2.97
CA ARG A 219 13.26 -8.51 2.81
C ARG A 219 13.24 -8.07 1.36
N ALA A 220 13.93 -8.77 0.47
CA ALA A 220 13.97 -8.47 -0.96
C ALA A 220 12.59 -8.54 -1.64
N VAL A 221 11.62 -9.23 -1.04
CA VAL A 221 10.26 -9.41 -1.57
C VAL A 221 9.16 -8.77 -0.70
N GLN A 222 9.51 -7.97 0.31
CA GLN A 222 8.51 -7.46 1.27
C GLN A 222 7.74 -6.20 0.80
N LEU A 223 8.31 -5.43 -0.13
CA LEU A 223 7.76 -4.15 -0.61
C LEU A 223 7.11 -4.30 -2.01
N PRO A 224 6.21 -3.38 -2.42
CA PRO A 224 5.61 -3.39 -3.75
C PRO A 224 6.66 -3.40 -4.86
N ASN A 225 6.42 -4.17 -5.93
CA ASN A 225 7.27 -4.14 -7.11
C ASN A 225 6.81 -3.02 -8.06
N VAL A 226 7.77 -2.26 -8.58
CA VAL A 226 7.53 -1.35 -9.70
C VAL A 226 7.34 -2.18 -10.98
N LEU A 227 6.16 -2.07 -11.58
CA LEU A 227 5.82 -2.74 -12.85
C LEU A 227 6.17 -1.85 -14.04
N HIS A 228 5.81 -0.56 -13.95
CA HIS A 228 6.09 0.42 -14.98
C HIS A 228 6.36 1.79 -14.35
N ALA A 229 7.28 2.54 -14.93
CA ALA A 229 7.50 3.94 -14.62
C ALA A 229 7.95 4.66 -15.89
N ALA A 230 7.34 5.78 -16.22
CA ALA A 230 7.79 6.61 -17.33
C ALA A 230 7.37 8.07 -17.17
N THR A 231 8.05 8.95 -17.89
CA THR A 231 7.68 10.35 -18.06
C THR A 231 7.38 10.60 -19.52
N ARG A 232 6.32 11.34 -19.80
CA ARG A 232 5.86 11.68 -21.15
C ARG A 232 5.57 13.17 -21.25
N VAL A 233 5.76 13.72 -22.45
CA VAL A 233 5.31 15.08 -22.80
C VAL A 233 3.99 14.92 -23.54
N VAL A 234 2.96 15.65 -23.12
CA VAL A 234 1.61 15.60 -23.69
C VAL A 234 1.21 16.98 -24.16
N GLU A 235 0.57 17.03 -25.34
CA GLU A 235 -0.02 18.26 -25.89
C GLU A 235 -1.52 18.36 -25.54
N PHE A 236 -1.93 19.42 -24.86
CA PHE A 236 -3.34 19.64 -24.48
C PHE A 236 -4.22 19.97 -25.70
N GLY A 237 -5.33 19.25 -25.89
CA GLY A 237 -6.28 19.54 -26.99
C GLY A 237 -6.03 18.77 -28.29
N ASN A 238 -4.94 18.00 -28.40
CA ASN A 238 -4.87 16.91 -29.36
C ASN A 238 -5.62 15.71 -28.76
N ALA A 239 -6.64 15.20 -29.45
CA ALA A 239 -7.42 14.04 -29.04
C ALA A 239 -6.60 12.75 -29.20
N SER A 240 -5.55 12.57 -28.39
CA SER A 240 -4.90 11.28 -28.24
C SER A 240 -5.75 10.40 -27.31
N ASN A 241 -5.96 9.14 -27.69
CA ASN A 241 -6.84 8.19 -26.99
C ASN A 241 -6.30 7.70 -25.62
N GLY A 242 -5.32 8.41 -25.03
CA GLY A 242 -4.63 7.98 -23.83
C GLY A 242 -3.70 6.79 -24.07
N THR A 243 -2.97 6.43 -23.01
CA THR A 243 -2.08 5.26 -23.02
C THR A 243 -2.79 4.04 -22.43
N GLU A 244 -3.05 3.02 -23.26
CA GLU A 244 -3.52 1.73 -22.76
C GLU A 244 -2.35 0.93 -22.18
N ILE A 245 -2.50 0.47 -20.94
CA ILE A 245 -1.56 -0.38 -20.24
C ILE A 245 -2.30 -1.66 -19.83
N THR A 246 -1.78 -2.81 -20.25
CA THR A 246 -2.28 -4.12 -19.84
C THR A 246 -1.31 -4.75 -18.85
N LEU A 247 -1.76 -4.94 -17.61
CA LEU A 247 -0.97 -5.57 -16.55
C LEU A 247 -1.34 -7.05 -16.44
N SER A 248 -0.34 -7.94 -16.45
CA SER A 248 -0.54 -9.37 -16.22
C SER A 248 -0.18 -9.72 -14.77
N LEU A 249 -1.18 -9.82 -13.91
CA LEU A 249 -1.03 -9.84 -12.46
C LEU A 249 -1.32 -11.21 -11.85
N ARG A 250 -0.61 -11.58 -10.77
CA ARG A 250 -0.87 -12.80 -10.01
C ARG A 250 -1.83 -12.56 -8.84
N GLY A 251 -2.94 -13.29 -8.80
CA GLY A 251 -4.02 -13.09 -7.82
C GLY A 251 -3.83 -13.84 -6.50
N PRO A 252 -4.23 -13.27 -5.35
CA PRO A 252 -4.74 -11.89 -5.21
C PRO A 252 -3.65 -10.84 -5.43
N TRP A 253 -4.07 -9.63 -5.80
CA TRP A 253 -3.16 -8.51 -6.04
C TRP A 253 -3.77 -7.18 -5.63
N ILE A 254 -2.89 -6.22 -5.31
CA ILE A 254 -3.23 -4.80 -5.23
C ILE A 254 -2.27 -4.05 -6.15
N VAL A 255 -2.79 -3.12 -6.93
CA VAL A 255 -2.05 -2.24 -7.83
C VAL A 255 -2.30 -0.79 -7.44
N SER A 256 -1.25 0.02 -7.46
CA SER A 256 -1.34 1.47 -7.38
C SER A 256 -0.81 2.07 -8.69
N VAL A 257 -1.60 2.98 -9.27
CA VAL A 257 -1.20 3.80 -10.41
C VAL A 257 -1.17 5.24 -9.93
N ARG A 258 0.01 5.84 -9.95
CA ARG A 258 0.22 7.23 -9.54
C ARG A 258 0.61 8.05 -10.75
N LEU A 259 -0.04 9.18 -10.94
CA LEU A 259 0.24 10.13 -12.01
C LEU A 259 0.51 11.50 -11.40
N CYS A 260 1.56 12.14 -11.87
CA CYS A 260 1.98 13.47 -11.41
C CYS A 260 2.27 14.37 -12.63
N SER A 261 1.76 15.60 -12.59
CA SER A 261 2.28 16.70 -13.41
C SER A 261 3.67 17.11 -12.95
N GLU A 262 4.47 17.66 -13.85
CA GLU A 262 5.70 18.40 -13.50
C GLU A 262 5.41 19.61 -12.59
N ASP A 263 4.23 20.21 -12.70
CA ASP A 263 3.79 21.32 -11.84
C ASP A 263 3.31 20.87 -10.45
N TYR A 264 3.38 19.56 -10.17
CA TYR A 264 3.07 19.02 -8.85
C TYR A 264 4.21 19.33 -7.88
N THR A 265 3.86 19.73 -6.65
CA THR A 265 4.87 20.17 -5.67
C THR A 265 5.84 19.02 -5.39
N PRO A 266 7.16 19.23 -5.52
CA PRO A 266 8.13 18.17 -5.27
C PRO A 266 8.07 17.72 -3.79
N PRO A 267 8.47 16.47 -3.49
CA PRO A 267 8.59 16.01 -2.12
C PRO A 267 9.51 16.94 -1.30
N GLY A 268 9.14 17.21 -0.05
CA GLY A 268 9.97 18.04 0.82
C GLY A 268 11.27 17.35 1.24
N ARG A 269 12.15 18.11 1.90
CA ARG A 269 13.44 17.62 2.39
C ARG A 269 13.25 16.52 3.44
N VAL A 270 14.05 15.45 3.35
CA VAL A 270 14.18 14.44 4.40
C VAL A 270 14.91 15.04 5.62
N GLY A 271 14.38 14.81 6.82
CA GLY A 271 14.98 15.26 8.08
C GLY A 271 14.85 14.22 9.19
N ASN A 272 15.31 14.57 10.41
CA ASN A 272 15.31 13.70 11.62
C ASN A 272 15.75 12.27 11.28
N VAL A 273 16.81 12.14 10.48
CA VAL A 273 17.38 10.84 10.15
C VAL A 273 18.00 10.28 11.42
N ARG A 274 17.55 9.10 11.84
CA ARG A 274 18.00 8.39 13.02
C ARG A 274 18.43 7.00 12.60
N VAL A 275 19.63 6.62 13.02
CA VAL A 275 20.18 5.28 12.82
C VAL A 275 20.17 4.58 14.16
N ARG A 276 19.60 3.38 14.22
CA ARG A 276 19.57 2.54 15.43
C ARG A 276 20.16 1.18 15.10
N THR A 277 21.16 0.79 15.87
CA THR A 277 21.73 -0.57 15.79
C THR A 277 20.69 -1.60 16.21
N VAL A 278 20.53 -2.64 15.43
CA VAL A 278 19.71 -3.82 15.74
C VAL A 278 20.60 -4.91 16.32
N TYR A 279 21.64 -5.28 15.58
CA TYR A 279 22.59 -6.30 15.97
C TYR A 279 23.88 -6.18 15.15
N ARG A 280 25.03 -6.03 15.82
CA ARG A 280 26.34 -5.83 15.18
C ARG A 280 26.29 -4.73 14.10
N ASP A 281 26.49 -5.09 12.84
CA ASP A 281 26.55 -4.19 11.68
C ASP A 281 25.17 -3.93 11.04
N GLU A 282 24.09 -4.50 11.60
CA GLU A 282 22.73 -4.25 11.14
C GLU A 282 22.12 -3.04 11.83
N VAL A 283 21.58 -2.12 11.04
CA VAL A 283 20.93 -0.90 11.50
C VAL A 283 19.54 -0.73 10.90
N ILE A 284 18.65 -0.09 11.64
CA ILE A 284 17.42 0.48 11.07
C ILE A 284 17.61 1.99 10.96
N ILE A 285 17.30 2.50 9.76
CA ILE A 285 17.31 3.93 9.46
C ILE A 285 15.87 4.40 9.43
N HIS A 286 15.55 5.38 10.27
CA HIS A 286 14.26 6.04 10.34
C HIS A 286 14.44 7.50 9.96
N TRP A 287 13.48 8.08 9.26
CA TRP A 287 13.50 9.49 8.91
C TRP A 287 12.07 10.02 8.86
N HIS A 288 11.94 11.35 8.83
CA HIS A 288 10.70 11.99 8.42
C HIS A 288 10.95 12.77 7.14
N MET A 289 9.92 12.94 6.33
CA MET A 289 9.97 13.84 5.21
C MET A 289 9.20 15.11 5.58
N SER A 290 9.83 16.27 5.43
CA SER A 290 9.14 17.53 5.67
C SER A 290 7.97 17.64 4.68
N MET A 291 6.80 17.89 5.24
CA MET A 291 5.64 18.27 4.47
C MET A 291 5.86 19.74 4.10
N GLY A 292 5.89 20.06 2.81
CA GLY A 292 5.85 21.47 2.41
C GLY A 292 4.69 22.20 3.11
N VAL A 293 4.71 23.53 3.11
CA VAL A 293 3.71 24.41 3.79
C VAL A 293 2.25 24.04 3.48
N LYS A 294 2.00 23.27 2.41
CA LYS A 294 0.74 22.59 2.13
C LYS A 294 0.84 21.10 2.50
N ARG A 295 0.12 20.70 3.55
CA ARG A 295 -0.07 19.32 4.05
C ARG A 295 -0.41 18.34 2.92
N GLN A 296 0.57 17.71 2.29
CA GLN A 296 0.37 16.56 1.41
C GLN A 296 1.42 15.50 1.73
N ASN A 297 0.99 14.46 2.44
CA ASN A 297 1.80 13.30 2.84
C ASN A 297 2.14 12.50 1.58
N ARG A 298 3.41 12.42 1.12
CA ARG A 298 3.82 11.37 0.16
C ARG A 298 5.25 10.91 0.31
N TYR A 299 5.43 9.64 0.63
CA TYR A 299 6.74 9.02 0.76
C TYR A 299 7.26 8.55 -0.60
N VAL A 300 8.52 8.90 -0.91
CA VAL A 300 9.30 8.20 -1.95
C VAL A 300 10.05 7.08 -1.26
N THR A 301 9.56 5.85 -1.41
CA THR A 301 10.20 4.65 -0.86
C THR A 301 11.27 4.14 -1.83
N ARG A 302 12.31 4.94 -2.09
CA ARG A 302 13.52 4.39 -2.70
C ARG A 302 14.74 5.11 -2.16
N ILE A 303 15.47 4.41 -1.29
CA ILE A 303 16.82 4.79 -0.90
C ILE A 303 17.76 3.84 -1.65
N ASN A 304 18.51 4.37 -2.61
CA ASN A 304 19.73 3.70 -3.07
C ASN A 304 20.82 4.06 -2.05
N ILE A 305 21.08 3.19 -1.09
CA ILE A 305 22.27 3.29 -0.24
C ILE A 305 23.41 2.64 -1.00
N THR A 306 24.23 3.43 -1.69
CA THR A 306 25.56 2.99 -2.12
C THR A 306 26.49 3.12 -0.91
N CYS A 307 26.75 2.02 -0.21
CA CYS A 307 27.85 1.96 0.74
C CYS A 307 29.17 1.98 -0.05
N GLY A 308 29.74 3.17 -0.21
CA GLY A 308 31.13 3.31 -0.67
C GLY A 308 32.06 2.99 0.50
N VAL A 309 32.76 1.85 0.42
CA VAL A 309 33.93 1.59 1.27
C VAL A 309 35.02 2.54 0.80
N LYS A 310 35.31 3.59 1.58
CA LYS A 310 36.57 4.32 1.44
C LYS A 310 37.67 3.43 2.00
N HIS A 311 38.44 2.82 1.11
CA HIS A 311 39.77 2.36 1.47
C HIS A 311 40.63 3.61 1.67
N ASN A 312 41.07 3.83 2.91
CA ASN A 312 42.27 4.61 3.18
C ASN A 312 43.48 3.69 3.07
#